data_AF-A0AAD7IIN0-F1
#
_entry.id   AF-A0AAD7IIN0-F1
#
_cell.length_a   1.000
_cell.length_b   1.000
_cell.length_c   1.000
_cell.angle_alpha   90.00
_cell.angle_beta   90.00
_cell.angle_gamma   90.00
#
_symmetry.space_group_name_H-M   'P 1'
#
loop_
_entity.id
_entity.type
_entity.pdbx_description
1 polymer ?
#
loop_
_entity_poly.entity_id
_entity_poly.type
_entity_poly.pdbx_seq_one_letter_code
_entity_poly.pdbx_strand_id
1 'polypeptide(L)' 'GQGLPAGIAVVHTDDAGTKLSQTVRRRCFNCCTTETSTWRRSNLSPGKVLCNKCGLFERTHLRPRPEQFSLKRSPL' A
#
# COMPACT_ATOMS: atom_id res chain seq x y z
N GLY A 1 14.45 -17.47 9.07
CA GLY A 1 14.39 -16.58 10.24
C GLY A 1 13.08 -15.83 10.25
N GLN A 2 12.38 -15.88 11.38
CA GLN A 2 11.10 -15.23 11.73
C GLN A 2 9.82 -15.85 11.11
N GLY A 3 9.46 -17.05 11.57
CA GLY A 3 8.07 -17.49 11.56
C GLY A 3 7.34 -16.84 12.74
N LEU A 4 6.33 -16.00 12.47
CA LEU A 4 5.48 -15.44 13.52
C LEU A 4 4.66 -16.57 14.17
N PRO A 5 4.35 -16.48 15.48
CA PRO A 5 3.46 -17.43 16.13
C PRO A 5 2.09 -17.40 15.46
N ALA A 6 1.57 -18.58 15.13
CA ALA A 6 0.25 -18.77 14.52
C ALA A 6 -0.83 -18.12 15.40
N GLY A 7 -1.39 -16.99 14.95
CA GLY A 7 -2.53 -16.35 15.62
C GLY A 7 -2.60 -14.81 15.58
N ILE A 8 -1.55 -14.12 15.17
CA ILE A 8 -1.59 -12.64 15.08
C ILE A 8 -2.18 -12.21 13.73
N ALA A 9 -3.40 -11.68 13.75
CA ALA A 9 -4.03 -11.08 12.57
C ALA A 9 -3.33 -9.77 12.21
N VAL A 10 -2.76 -9.70 11.00
CA VAL A 10 -2.18 -8.47 10.47
C VAL A 10 -3.29 -7.59 9.89
N VAL A 11 -3.49 -6.42 10.49
CA VAL A 11 -4.37 -5.37 10.01
C VAL A 11 -3.63 -4.56 8.94
N HIS A 12 -4.32 -4.29 7.84
CA HIS A 12 -3.80 -3.48 6.75
C HIS A 12 -4.47 -2.10 6.74
N THR A 13 -3.67 -1.04 6.70
CA THR A 13 -4.15 0.35 6.70
C THR A 13 -3.68 1.10 5.46
N ASP A 14 -4.57 1.86 4.84
CA ASP A 14 -4.27 2.82 3.79
C ASP A 14 -4.09 4.25 4.31
N ASP A 15 -4.18 4.46 5.62
CA ASP A 15 -3.99 5.76 6.25
C ASP A 15 -2.48 6.04 6.50
N ALA A 16 -2.05 7.24 6.11
CA ALA A 16 -0.66 7.68 6.18
C ALA A 16 -0.27 8.23 7.57
N GLY A 17 -1.23 8.45 8.46
CA GLY A 17 -1.02 8.81 9.87
C GLY A 17 -0.86 7.60 10.79
N THR A 18 -1.32 6.43 10.35
CA THR A 18 -1.35 5.23 11.18
C THR A 18 0.06 4.77 11.54
N LYS A 19 0.31 4.60 12.84
CA LYS A 19 1.56 4.07 13.37
C LYS A 19 1.69 2.59 13.01
N LEU A 20 2.78 2.23 12.33
CA LEU A 20 3.04 0.82 11.99
C LEU A 20 3.52 0.02 13.19
N SER A 21 3.13 -1.25 13.21
CA SER A 21 3.48 -2.22 14.25
C SER A 21 3.71 -3.59 13.61
N GLN A 22 4.09 -4.59 14.40
CA GLN A 22 4.16 -5.99 13.94
C GLN A 22 2.82 -6.49 13.39
N THR A 23 1.72 -5.95 13.89
CA THR A 23 0.35 -6.31 13.52
C THR A 23 -0.32 -5.33 12.56
N VAL A 24 0.30 -4.17 12.27
CA VAL A 24 -0.29 -3.12 11.43
C VAL A 24 0.64 -2.80 10.27
N ARG A 25 0.22 -3.14 9.05
CA ARG A 25 0.98 -2.95 7.82
C ARG A 25 0.27 -2.01 6.86
N ARG A 26 1.05 -1.34 6.02
CA ARG A 26 0.50 -0.44 4.98
C ARG A 26 -0.12 -1.23 3.84
N ARG A 27 -1.17 -0.66 3.27
CA ARG A 27 -1.82 -1.09 2.04
C ARG A 27 -1.98 0.13 1.15
N CYS A 28 -1.69 -0.03 -0.13
CA CYS A 28 -1.88 1.05 -1.09
C CYS A 28 -3.36 1.37 -1.22
N PHE A 29 -3.73 2.63 -1.05
CA PHE A 29 -5.10 3.11 -1.24
C PHE A 29 -5.65 2.86 -2.66
N ASN A 30 -4.80 2.96 -3.68
CA ASN A 30 -5.23 2.82 -5.07
C ASN A 30 -5.22 1.37 -5.57
N CYS A 31 -4.17 0.59 -5.29
CA CYS A 31 -3.98 -0.73 -5.90
C CYS A 31 -3.97 -1.89 -4.89
N CYS A 32 -4.24 -1.61 -3.61
CA CYS A 32 -4.30 -2.58 -2.52
C CYS A 32 -3.04 -3.43 -2.28
N THR A 33 -1.92 -3.18 -2.97
CA THR A 33 -0.66 -3.88 -2.69
C THR A 33 -0.23 -3.61 -1.25
N THR A 34 0.23 -4.64 -0.57
CA THR A 34 0.83 -4.58 0.77
C THR A 34 2.36 -4.63 0.70
N GLU A 35 2.88 -4.84 -0.51
CA GLU A 35 4.31 -4.92 -0.81
C GLU A 35 4.71 -3.80 -1.75
N THR A 36 5.74 -3.06 -1.39
CA THR A 36 6.35 -2.03 -2.23
C THR A 36 7.71 -1.66 -1.68
N SER A 37 8.62 -1.19 -2.55
CA SER A 37 9.93 -0.69 -2.14
C SER A 37 9.84 0.59 -1.32
N THR A 38 8.84 1.43 -1.59
CA THR A 38 8.67 2.72 -0.90
C THR A 38 7.21 3.12 -0.85
N TRP A 39 6.76 3.56 0.31
CA TRP A 39 5.43 4.12 0.52
C TRP A 39 5.46 5.63 0.28
N ARG A 40 4.45 6.16 -0.43
CA ARG A 40 4.28 7.59 -0.73
C ARG A 40 2.95 8.07 -0.18
N ARG A 41 2.82 9.37 0.08
CA ARG A 41 1.53 10.01 0.39
C ARG A 41 0.81 10.33 -0.91
N SER A 42 -0.50 10.15 -0.95
CA SER A 42 -1.31 10.57 -2.10
C SER A 42 -1.38 12.09 -2.17
N ASN A 43 -1.27 12.61 -3.40
CA ASN A 43 -1.49 14.04 -3.67
C ASN A 43 -2.96 14.36 -3.94
N LEU A 44 -3.72 13.35 -4.38
CA LEU A 44 -5.13 13.48 -4.74
C LEU A 44 -6.06 13.17 -3.56
N SER A 45 -5.64 12.28 -2.65
CA SER A 45 -6.38 11.87 -1.46
C SER A 45 -5.54 12.13 -0.21
N PRO A 46 -5.56 13.36 0.33
CA PRO A 46 -4.76 13.72 1.50
C PRO A 46 -5.02 12.74 2.65
N GLY A 47 -3.95 12.38 3.36
CA GLY A 47 -4.02 11.38 4.43
C GLY A 47 -3.93 9.93 3.95
N LYS A 48 -4.03 9.63 2.65
CA LYS A 48 -3.87 8.27 2.12
C LYS A 48 -2.43 7.92 1.76
N VAL A 49 -2.10 6.64 1.90
CA VAL A 49 -0.80 6.07 1.52
C VAL A 49 -0.91 5.27 0.23
N LEU A 50 0.10 5.40 -0.62
CA LEU A 50 0.22 4.75 -1.91
C LEU A 50 1.52 3.97 -1.99
N CYS A 51 1.53 2.92 -2.80
CA CYS A 51 2.77 2.28 -3.20
C CYS A 51 3.57 3.19 -4.14
N ASN A 52 4.85 2.89 -4.34
CA ASN A 52 5.74 3.71 -5.16
C ASN A 52 5.19 3.97 -6.56
N LYS A 53 4.64 2.94 -7.22
CA LYS A 53 4.11 3.05 -8.59
C LYS A 53 2.89 3.96 -8.67
N CYS A 54 1.95 3.84 -7.73
CA CYS A 54 0.73 4.65 -7.72
C CYS A 54 1.03 6.11 -7.36
N GLY A 55 1.87 6.34 -6.35
CA GLY A 55 2.26 7.70 -5.97
C GLY A 55 3.09 8.42 -7.03
N LEU A 56 3.92 7.70 -7.80
CA LEU A 56 4.60 8.28 -8.96
C LEU A 56 3.61 8.63 -10.08
N PHE A 57 2.68 7.72 -10.38
CA PHE A 57 1.67 7.95 -11.42
C PHE A 57 0.80 9.17 -11.10
N GLU A 58 0.32 9.32 -9.86
CA GLU A 58 -0.45 10.50 -9.44
C GLU A 58 0.34 11.79 -9.63
N ARG A 59 1.64 11.80 -9.27
CA ARG A 59 2.48 13.00 -9.42
C ARG A 59 2.70 13.39 -10.88
N THR A 60 2.84 12.41 -11.77
CA THR A 60 3.14 12.67 -13.19
C THR A 60 1.88 12.96 -14.00
N HIS A 61 0.78 12.25 -13.74
CA HIS A 61 -0.43 12.32 -14.55
C HIS A 61 -1.59 13.05 -13.87
N LEU A 62 -1.41 13.50 -12.62
CA LEU A 62 -2.41 14.22 -11.82
C LEU A 62 -3.75 13.49 -11.70
N ARG A 63 -3.73 12.15 -11.83
CA ARG A 63 -4.90 11.27 -11.77
C ARG A 63 -4.54 9.93 -11.14
N PRO A 64 -5.50 9.18 -10.56
CA PRO A 64 -5.23 7.88 -9.98
C PRO A 64 -4.77 6.87 -11.04
N ARG A 65 -3.93 5.91 -10.64
CA ARG A 65 -3.46 4.85 -11.54
C ARG A 65 -4.63 3.92 -11.88
N PRO A 66 -4.88 3.63 -13.16
CA PRO A 66 -5.94 2.71 -13.56
C PRO A 66 -5.62 1.28 -13.09
N GLU A 67 -6.67 0.56 -12.67
CA GLU A 67 -6.59 -0.76 -12.03
C GLU A 67 -5.98 -1.85 -12.92
N GLN A 68 -6.04 -1.67 -14.24
CA GLN A 68 -5.56 -2.64 -15.23
C GLN A 68 -4.05 -2.95 -15.11
N PHE A 69 -3.28 -2.08 -14.46
CA PHE A 69 -1.85 -2.31 -14.21
C PHE A 69 -1.53 -2.85 -12.82
N SER A 70 -2.54 -3.14 -12.00
CA SER A 70 -2.37 -3.86 -10.74
C SER A 70 -2.12 -5.32 -11.10
N LEU A 71 -0.85 -5.66 -11.33
CA LEU A 71 -0.39 -7.04 -11.38
C LEU A 71 -0.76 -7.68 -10.03
N LYS A 72 -1.95 -8.27 -9.95
CA LYS A 72 -2.23 -9.33 -9.00
C LYS A 72 -1.20 -10.40 -9.32
N ARG A 73 -0.06 -10.35 -8.63
CA ARG A 73 0.77 -11.54 -8.46
C ARG A 73 -0.09 -12.46 -7.61
N SER A 74 -0.94 -13.23 -8.27
CA SER A 74 -1.56 -14.41 -7.72
C SER A 74 -0.43 -15.23 -7.09
N PRO A 75 -0.53 -15.62 -5.81
CA PRO A 75 0.40 -16.60 -5.29
C PRO A 75 0.15 -17.91 -6.07
N LEU A 76 1.17 -18.36 -6.80
CA LEU A 76 1.30 -19.77 -7.18
C LEU A 76 1.59 -20.58 -5.91
#